data_AF-A0A1C4MKV2-F1
#
_entry.id   AF-A0A1C4MKV2-F1
#
_cell.length_a   1.000
_cell.length_b   1.000
_cell.length_c   1.000
_cell.angle_alpha   90.00
_cell.angle_beta   90.00
_cell.angle_gamma   90.00
#
_symmetry.space_group_name_H-M   'P 1'
#
loop_
_entity.id
_entity.type
_entity.pdbx_description
1 polymer ?
#
loop_
_entity_poly.entity_id
_entity_poly.type
_entity_poly.pdbx_seq_one_letter_code
_entity_poly.pdbx_strand_id
1 'polypeptide(L)'
;MPADLAVIGLGHLGLPLAQAAVTAGIDTVGYDPDPRPYAELRAGRSPVEGALTASEVRRMLSGGFRPTTDAAELGRVRTAVICSPTPLGPDRAVDLTALGDAARALASRLRPHTTVLLESAVPPGTTETFLRPLLEEGSGLVAGRDFHLACSPAGSTPATAPVPWPTRPRSSAASPPPAPSRPPPSTDGSPTRSYGPADRARRR
;
A
#
# COMPACT_ATOMS: atom_id res chain seq x y z
N MET A 1 10.07 17.61 -17.01
CA MET A 1 9.62 16.20 -16.99
C MET A 1 8.96 15.95 -15.66
N PRO A 2 7.78 15.33 -15.59
CA PRO A 2 7.24 14.82 -14.33
C PRO A 2 8.22 13.77 -13.78
N ALA A 3 8.49 13.79 -12.48
CA ALA A 3 9.32 12.75 -11.88
C ALA A 3 8.54 11.43 -11.83
N ASP A 4 9.19 10.31 -12.09
CA ASP A 4 8.52 9.01 -12.09
C ASP A 4 8.31 8.48 -10.66
N LEU A 5 9.19 8.87 -9.72
CA LEU A 5 9.18 8.43 -8.32
C LEU A 5 9.22 9.63 -7.35
N ALA A 6 8.36 9.61 -6.34
CA ALA A 6 8.50 10.41 -5.12
C ALA A 6 8.90 9.51 -3.95
N VAL A 7 9.89 9.94 -3.18
CA VAL A 7 10.27 9.33 -1.89
C VAL A 7 9.92 10.31 -0.80
N ILE A 8 9.04 9.91 0.11
CA ILE A 8 8.53 10.73 1.22
C ILE A 8 9.26 10.29 2.50
N GLY A 9 10.03 11.20 3.10
CA GLY A 9 10.90 10.95 4.23
C GLY A 9 12.33 10.62 3.79
N LEU A 10 13.25 11.57 3.94
CA LEU A 10 14.65 11.47 3.53
C LEU A 10 15.56 11.02 4.69
N GLY A 11 15.05 10.05 5.45
CA GLY A 11 15.76 9.38 6.53
C GLY A 11 16.61 8.21 6.06
N HIS A 12 16.96 7.34 7.01
CA HIS A 12 17.86 6.20 6.79
C HIS A 12 17.37 5.17 5.76
N LEU A 13 16.06 5.03 5.54
CA LEU A 13 15.49 4.18 4.49
C LEU A 13 15.28 4.94 3.18
N GLY A 14 14.69 6.14 3.24
CA GLY A 14 14.31 6.87 2.04
C GLY A 14 15.49 7.42 1.25
N LEU A 15 16.55 7.87 1.92
CA LEU A 15 17.70 8.44 1.22
C LEU A 15 18.46 7.39 0.37
N PRO A 16 18.81 6.19 0.88
CA PRO A 16 19.38 5.13 0.04
C PRO A 16 18.42 4.65 -1.05
N LEU A 17 17.11 4.59 -0.79
CA LEU A 17 16.11 4.20 -1.79
C LEU A 17 16.07 5.21 -2.95
N ALA A 18 16.12 6.52 -2.65
CA ALA A 18 16.21 7.55 -3.66
C ALA A 18 17.51 7.46 -4.47
N GLN A 19 18.65 7.19 -3.82
CA GLN A 19 19.93 7.00 -4.51
C GLN A 19 19.88 5.79 -5.46
N ALA A 20 19.30 4.68 -5.02
CA ALA A 20 19.15 3.48 -5.85
C ALA A 20 18.27 3.74 -7.07
N ALA A 21 17.14 4.43 -6.90
CA ALA A 21 16.25 4.80 -8.00
C ALA A 21 16.94 5.69 -9.04
N VAL A 22 17.68 6.69 -8.58
CA VAL A 22 18.43 7.61 -9.46
C VAL A 22 19.55 6.88 -10.19
N THR A 23 20.23 5.95 -9.53
CA THR A 23 21.26 5.11 -10.15
C THR A 23 20.68 4.19 -11.22
N ALA A 24 19.43 3.76 -11.06
CA ALA A 24 18.66 3.03 -12.07
C ALA A 24 18.13 3.92 -13.21
N GLY A 25 18.38 5.24 -13.18
CA GLY A 25 17.94 6.18 -14.21
C GLY A 25 16.51 6.69 -14.04
N ILE A 26 15.95 6.59 -12.83
CA ILE A 26 14.58 7.05 -12.54
C ILE A 26 14.63 8.48 -11.99
N ASP A 27 13.91 9.40 -12.65
CA ASP A 27 13.72 10.76 -12.16
C ASP A 27 12.99 10.73 -10.82
N THR A 28 13.68 11.15 -9.76
CA THR A 28 13.23 10.96 -8.37
C THR A 28 13.12 12.28 -7.63
N VAL A 29 11.97 12.52 -7.02
CA VAL A 29 11.73 13.63 -6.09
C VAL A 29 11.83 13.13 -4.66
N GLY A 30 12.64 13.78 -3.84
CA GLY A 30 12.72 13.52 -2.41
C GLY A 30 11.93 14.56 -1.64
N TYR A 31 10.81 14.20 -1.03
CA TYR A 31 10.01 15.09 -0.21
C TYR A 31 10.26 14.81 1.27
N ASP A 32 10.58 15.86 2.03
CA ASP A 32 10.61 15.81 3.49
C ASP A 32 9.95 17.08 4.05
N PRO A 33 9.00 16.97 5.00
CA PRO A 33 8.44 18.15 5.66
C PRO A 33 9.48 18.90 6.51
N ASP A 34 10.53 18.21 6.95
CA ASP A 34 11.63 18.82 7.68
C ASP A 34 12.59 19.53 6.69
N PRO A 35 12.86 20.84 6.86
CA PRO A 35 13.80 21.54 6.00
C PRO A 35 15.26 21.13 6.23
N ARG A 36 15.59 20.43 7.33
CA ARG A 36 16.96 20.02 7.66
C ARG A 36 17.55 19.06 6.61
N PRO A 37 16.90 17.93 6.24
CA PRO A 37 17.40 17.08 5.16
C PRO A 37 17.63 17.80 3.84
N TYR A 38 16.71 18.69 3.47
CA TYR A 38 16.82 19.48 2.25
C TYR A 38 18.06 20.39 2.26
N ALA A 39 18.33 21.09 3.36
CA ALA A 39 19.47 21.99 3.48
C ALA A 39 20.82 21.24 3.38
N GLU A 40 20.93 20.08 4.03
CA GLU A 40 22.12 19.23 3.96
C GLU A 40 22.36 18.71 2.55
N LEU A 41 21.31 18.20 1.88
CA LEU A 41 21.40 17.72 0.50
C LEU A 41 21.78 18.84 -0.47
N ARG A 42 21.21 20.03 -0.31
CA ARG A 42 21.59 21.23 -1.08
C ARG A 42 23.06 21.60 -0.91
N ALA A 43 23.61 21.39 0.29
CA ALA A 43 25.02 21.62 0.57
C ALA A 43 25.93 20.46 0.09
N GLY A 44 25.36 19.43 -0.56
CA GLY A 44 26.10 18.26 -1.04
C GLY A 44 26.54 17.31 0.08
N ARG A 45 25.88 17.36 1.23
CA ARG A 45 26.12 16.50 2.39
C ARG A 45 24.97 15.53 2.61
N SER A 46 25.26 14.42 3.29
CA SER A 46 24.22 13.46 3.66
C SER A 46 23.51 13.94 4.92
N PRO A 47 22.16 14.02 4.91
CA PRO A 47 21.38 14.39 6.09
C PRO A 47 21.33 13.26 7.13
N VAL A 48 21.69 12.04 6.74
CA VAL A 48 21.78 10.87 7.62
C VAL A 48 23.24 10.44 7.67
N GLU A 49 23.78 10.41 8.89
CA GLU A 49 25.15 10.01 9.13
C GLU A 49 25.38 8.56 8.68
N GLY A 50 26.46 8.34 7.92
CA GLY A 50 26.82 7.02 7.39
C GLY A 50 25.93 6.48 6.25
N ALA A 51 24.84 7.17 5.87
CA ALA A 51 23.95 6.68 4.82
C ALA A 51 24.54 6.87 3.41
N LEU A 52 25.13 8.05 3.13
CA LEU A 52 25.76 8.37 1.85
C LEU A 52 27.00 9.24 2.05
N THR A 53 27.98 9.07 1.17
CA THR A 53 29.13 9.96 1.04
C THR A 53 28.75 11.25 0.31
N ALA A 54 29.50 12.33 0.54
CA ALA A 54 29.28 13.60 -0.18
C ALA A 54 29.42 13.45 -1.71
N SER A 55 30.27 12.54 -2.18
CA SER A 55 30.39 12.19 -3.60
C SER A 55 29.12 11.53 -4.16
N GLU A 56 28.50 10.64 -3.40
CA GLU A 56 27.25 9.97 -3.81
C GLU A 56 26.09 10.95 -3.83
N VAL A 57 25.99 11.83 -2.83
CA VAL A 57 24.97 12.89 -2.81
C VAL A 57 25.10 13.79 -4.03
N ARG A 58 26.32 14.25 -4.36
CA ARG A 58 26.55 15.07 -5.56
C ARG A 58 26.17 14.32 -6.84
N ARG A 59 26.55 13.05 -6.95
CA ARG A 59 26.19 12.21 -8.11
C ARG A 59 24.68 12.07 -8.23
N MET A 60 23.99 11.78 -7.13
CA MET A 60 22.55 11.64 -7.07
C MET A 60 21.84 12.93 -7.52
N LEU A 61 22.27 14.10 -7.02
CA LEU A 61 21.73 15.40 -7.44
C LEU A 61 21.95 15.69 -8.92
N SER A 62 23.11 15.32 -9.48
CA SER A 62 23.37 15.46 -10.92
C SER A 62 22.61 14.43 -11.77
N GLY A 63 22.21 13.31 -11.17
CA GLY A 63 21.60 12.16 -11.85
C GLY A 63 20.07 12.22 -11.98
N GLY A 64 19.43 13.31 -11.55
CA GLY A 64 17.98 13.47 -11.64
C GLY A 64 17.24 13.51 -10.29
N PHE A 65 17.96 13.46 -9.17
CA PHE A 65 17.35 13.62 -7.86
C PHE A 65 17.02 15.08 -7.52
N ARG A 66 15.80 15.32 -7.04
CA ARG A 66 15.33 16.66 -6.63
C ARG A 66 14.79 16.61 -5.20
N PRO A 67 15.56 17.02 -4.19
CA PRO A 67 15.02 17.20 -2.85
C PRO A 67 14.12 18.44 -2.81
N THR A 68 13.00 18.35 -2.10
CA THR A 68 12.00 19.40 -1.96
C THR A 68 11.30 19.32 -0.60
N THR A 69 10.84 20.46 -0.11
CA THR A 69 9.92 20.56 1.03
C THR A 69 8.51 20.95 0.57
N ASP A 70 8.29 21.11 -0.73
CA ASP A 70 6.99 21.47 -1.31
C ASP A 70 6.22 20.20 -1.68
N ALA A 71 5.11 19.97 -0.97
CA ALA A 71 4.20 18.87 -1.22
C ALA A 71 3.55 18.94 -2.60
N ALA A 72 3.49 20.11 -3.26
CA ALA A 72 2.91 20.26 -4.59
C ALA A 72 3.61 19.39 -5.65
N GLU A 73 4.90 19.11 -5.47
CA GLU A 73 5.67 18.23 -6.39
C GLU A 73 5.21 16.77 -6.33
N LEU A 74 4.58 16.33 -5.22
CA LEU A 74 4.03 14.97 -5.10
C LEU A 74 2.89 14.72 -6.09
N GLY A 75 2.17 15.75 -6.52
CA GLY A 75 1.06 15.60 -7.47
C GLY A 75 1.50 15.37 -8.91
N ARG A 76 2.81 15.33 -9.18
CA ARG A 76 3.39 15.12 -10.51
C ARG A 76 3.98 13.73 -10.69
N VAL A 77 3.98 12.90 -9.65
CA VAL A 77 4.63 11.58 -9.68
C VAL A 77 3.66 10.44 -10.00
N ARG A 78 4.21 9.38 -10.60
CA ARG A 78 3.47 8.13 -10.90
C ARG A 78 3.55 7.13 -9.76
N THR A 79 4.66 7.14 -9.03
CA THR A 79 4.89 6.26 -7.88
C THR A 79 5.32 7.10 -6.70
N ALA A 80 4.74 6.87 -5.52
CA ALA A 80 5.12 7.49 -4.26
C ALA A 80 5.49 6.40 -3.25
N VAL A 81 6.64 6.51 -2.60
CA VAL A 81 7.13 5.59 -1.58
C VAL A 81 7.20 6.34 -0.26
N ILE A 82 6.55 5.83 0.78
CA ILE A 82 6.50 6.42 2.11
C ILE A 82 7.50 5.72 3.03
N CYS A 83 8.54 6.45 3.39
CA CYS A 83 9.65 6.07 4.27
C CYS A 83 9.68 6.94 5.54
N SER A 84 8.51 7.13 6.17
CA SER A 84 8.38 7.90 7.39
C SER A 84 8.98 7.15 8.60
N PRO A 85 9.65 7.86 9.53
CA PRO A 85 10.11 7.25 10.76
C PRO A 85 8.93 6.84 11.64
N THR A 86 8.99 5.61 12.16
CA THR A 86 7.97 5.03 13.05
C THR A 86 8.61 4.62 14.38
N PRO A 87 9.04 5.60 15.21
CA PRO A 87 9.69 5.31 16.48
C PRO A 87 8.72 4.60 17.44
N LEU A 88 9.27 3.83 18.38
CA LEU A 88 8.48 3.29 19.48
C LEU A 88 8.14 4.41 20.46
N GLY A 89 6.86 4.57 20.74
CA GLY A 89 6.34 5.46 21.76
C GLY A 89 6.56 4.92 23.18
N PRO A 90 6.21 5.72 24.21
CA PRO A 90 6.40 5.38 25.62
C PRO A 90 5.71 4.06 26.03
N ASP A 91 4.59 3.73 25.39
CA ASP A 91 3.82 2.51 25.65
C ASP A 91 4.30 1.30 24.84
N ARG A 92 5.48 1.38 24.20
CA ARG A 92 5.99 0.40 23.21
C ARG A 92 5.10 0.22 21.97
N ALA A 93 4.07 1.04 21.82
CA ALA A 93 3.30 1.15 20.59
C ALA A 93 4.10 1.95 19.55
N VAL A 94 3.97 1.59 18.28
CA VAL A 94 4.59 2.34 17.18
C VAL A 94 3.88 3.68 17.02
N ASP A 95 4.63 4.78 17.04
CA ASP A 95 4.09 6.10 16.74
C ASP A 95 3.89 6.25 15.22
N LEU A 96 2.63 6.42 14.81
CA LEU A 96 2.23 6.56 13.41
C LEU A 96 2.02 8.03 13.00
N THR A 97 2.35 9.00 13.85
CA THR A 97 2.12 10.43 13.59
C THR A 97 2.81 10.88 12.30
N ALA A 98 4.11 10.61 12.16
CA ALA A 98 4.87 10.97 10.97
C ALA A 98 4.39 10.23 9.70
N LEU A 99 3.86 9.01 9.85
CA LEU A 99 3.23 8.28 8.75
C LEU A 99 1.92 8.94 8.33
N GLY A 100 1.08 9.31 9.29
CA GLY A 100 -0.20 9.99 9.03
C GLY A 100 -0.01 11.33 8.35
N ASP A 101 1.00 12.11 8.75
CA ASP A 101 1.29 13.41 8.14
C ASP A 101 1.81 13.27 6.70
N ALA A 102 2.70 12.31 6.46
CA ALA A 102 3.14 11.96 5.11
C ALA A 102 1.97 11.51 4.22
N ALA A 103 1.07 10.67 4.76
CA ALA A 103 -0.11 10.20 4.05
C ALA A 103 -1.05 11.35 3.69
N ARG A 104 -1.33 12.28 4.62
CA ARG A 104 -2.18 13.45 4.36
C ARG A 104 -1.56 14.40 3.34
N ALA A 105 -0.26 14.64 3.43
CA ALA A 105 0.46 15.46 2.46
C ALA A 105 0.32 14.88 1.04
N LEU A 106 0.52 13.56 0.90
CA LEU A 106 0.34 12.84 -0.35
C LEU A 106 -1.12 12.85 -0.82
N ALA A 107 -2.07 12.57 0.07
CA ALA A 107 -3.50 12.45 -0.26
C ALA A 107 -4.04 13.70 -0.96
N SER A 108 -3.68 14.89 -0.46
CA SER A 108 -4.11 16.18 -1.02
C SER A 108 -3.65 16.44 -2.47
N ARG A 109 -2.64 15.68 -2.93
CA ARG A 109 -2.03 15.81 -4.26
C ARG A 109 -2.14 14.54 -5.09
N LEU A 110 -2.74 13.49 -4.54
CA LEU A 110 -2.81 12.17 -5.17
C LEU A 110 -3.60 12.26 -6.48
N ARG A 111 -3.08 11.61 -7.52
CA ARG A 111 -3.72 11.53 -8.83
C ARG A 111 -4.21 10.11 -9.11
N PRO A 112 -5.24 9.94 -9.95
CA PRO A 112 -5.60 8.64 -10.46
C PRO A 112 -4.40 7.97 -11.15
N HIS A 113 -4.32 6.65 -11.05
CA HIS A 113 -3.25 5.78 -11.54
C HIS A 113 -1.89 5.95 -10.85
N THR A 114 -1.84 6.64 -9.70
CA THR A 114 -0.64 6.68 -8.86
C THR A 114 -0.47 5.37 -8.10
N THR A 115 0.77 4.89 -7.95
CA THR A 115 1.10 3.77 -7.06
C THR A 115 1.71 4.28 -5.78
N VAL A 116 1.13 3.92 -4.64
CA VAL A 116 1.63 4.27 -3.30
C VAL A 116 2.19 3.02 -2.64
N LEU A 117 3.46 3.08 -2.24
CA LEU A 117 4.16 2.02 -1.53
C LEU A 117 4.50 2.46 -0.11
N LEU A 118 4.13 1.65 0.88
CA LEU A 118 4.59 1.81 2.26
C LEU A 118 5.82 0.93 2.50
N GLU A 119 6.97 1.56 2.76
CA GLU A 119 8.22 0.87 3.12
C GLU A 119 8.52 0.96 4.62
N SER A 120 7.86 1.90 5.32
CA SER A 120 8.07 2.15 6.74
C SER A 120 7.71 0.91 7.56
N ALA A 121 8.50 0.60 8.59
CA ALA A 121 8.21 -0.50 9.49
C ALA A 121 6.96 -0.19 10.32
N VAL A 122 5.86 -0.84 9.98
CA VAL A 122 4.55 -0.65 10.63
C VAL A 122 3.99 -1.98 11.11
N PRO A 123 3.11 -1.97 12.14
CA PRO A 123 2.35 -3.15 12.51
C PRO A 123 1.51 -3.69 11.34
N PRO A 124 1.27 -5.02 11.28
CA PRO A 124 0.41 -5.61 10.25
C PRO A 124 -0.99 -5.01 10.31
N GLY A 125 -1.61 -4.79 9.15
CA GLY A 125 -2.94 -4.17 9.05
C GLY A 125 -2.94 -2.64 9.07
N THR A 126 -1.80 -1.97 9.33
CA THR A 126 -1.69 -0.50 9.30
C THR A 126 -1.99 0.06 7.91
N THR A 127 -1.57 -0.65 6.85
CA THR A 127 -1.82 -0.23 5.47
C THR A 127 -3.31 -0.13 5.17
N GLU A 128 -4.09 -1.11 5.61
CA GLU A 128 -5.52 -1.22 5.34
C GLU A 128 -6.38 -0.39 6.30
N THR A 129 -6.02 -0.37 7.58
CA THR A 129 -6.84 0.25 8.63
C THR A 129 -6.49 1.71 8.92
N PHE A 130 -5.29 2.16 8.56
CA PHE A 130 -4.82 3.52 8.84
C PHE A 130 -4.41 4.27 7.57
N LEU A 131 -3.52 3.70 6.74
CA LEU A 131 -2.99 4.41 5.59
C LEU A 131 -4.04 4.58 4.47
N ARG A 132 -4.78 3.52 4.14
CA ARG A 132 -5.85 3.55 3.14
C ARG A 132 -6.90 4.63 3.44
N PRO A 133 -7.57 4.67 4.61
CA PRO A 133 -8.62 5.66 4.84
C PRO A 133 -8.10 7.09 4.75
N LEU A 134 -6.88 7.37 5.26
CA LEU A 134 -6.28 8.71 5.14
C LEU A 134 -6.06 9.15 3.69
N LEU A 135 -5.61 8.22 2.83
CA LEU A 135 -5.42 8.50 1.42
C LEU A 135 -6.75 8.66 0.68
N GLU A 136 -7.74 7.82 0.96
CA GLU A 136 -9.06 7.88 0.33
C GLU A 136 -9.83 9.15 0.75
N GLU A 137 -9.86 9.48 2.04
CA GLU A 137 -10.51 10.68 2.58
C GLU A 137 -9.86 11.97 2.07
N GLY A 138 -8.52 12.02 2.02
CA GLY A 138 -7.80 13.23 1.60
C GLY A 138 -7.78 13.46 0.08
N SER A 139 -7.92 12.41 -0.72
CA SER A 139 -7.88 12.50 -2.19
C SER A 139 -9.24 12.40 -2.87
N GLY A 140 -10.24 11.80 -2.20
CA GLY A 140 -11.52 11.42 -2.82
C GLY A 140 -11.40 10.25 -3.81
N LEU A 141 -10.25 9.58 -3.88
CA LEU A 141 -9.98 8.42 -4.73
C LEU A 141 -10.13 7.11 -3.94
N VAL A 142 -10.38 6.00 -4.63
CA VAL A 142 -10.52 4.68 -4.01
C VAL A 142 -9.31 3.80 -4.28
N ALA A 143 -8.70 3.24 -3.22
CA ALA A 143 -7.55 2.35 -3.34
C ALA A 143 -7.94 1.02 -3.98
N GLY A 144 -7.17 0.57 -4.98
CA GLY A 144 -7.43 -0.63 -5.78
C GLY A 144 -8.32 -0.38 -6.99
N ARG A 145 -8.89 0.83 -7.14
CA ARG A 145 -9.63 1.24 -8.34
C ARG A 145 -8.97 2.43 -9.02
N ASP A 146 -8.79 3.50 -8.26
CA ASP A 146 -8.33 4.78 -8.78
C ASP A 146 -6.83 4.98 -8.53
N PHE A 147 -6.26 4.39 -7.47
CA PHE A 147 -4.82 4.33 -7.23
C PHE A 147 -4.42 2.97 -6.67
N HIS A 148 -3.15 2.60 -6.78
CA HIS A 148 -2.63 1.34 -6.24
C HIS A 148 -1.99 1.59 -4.87
N LEU A 149 -2.25 0.71 -3.91
CA LEU A 149 -1.66 0.76 -2.58
C LEU A 149 -0.99 -0.58 -2.29
N ALA A 150 0.29 -0.54 -1.91
CA ALA A 150 1.08 -1.71 -1.56
C ALA A 150 1.91 -1.41 -0.30
N CYS A 151 2.34 -2.48 0.38
CA CYS A 151 3.26 -2.41 1.51
C CYS A 151 4.40 -3.41 1.26
N SER A 152 5.63 -2.95 1.47
CA SER A 152 6.83 -3.77 1.51
C SER A 152 7.21 -3.91 2.98
N PRO A 153 6.90 -5.06 3.62
CA PRO A 153 7.28 -5.26 5.00
C PRO A 153 8.80 -5.43 5.05
N ALA A 154 9.51 -4.39 5.50
CA ALA A 154 10.90 -4.52 5.94
C ALA A 154 10.94 -5.52 7.11
N GLY A 155 11.25 -6.78 6.81
CA GLY A 155 11.41 -7.86 7.80
C GLY A 155 10.16 -8.71 8.03
N SER A 156 9.76 -9.50 7.03
CA SER A 156 8.96 -10.71 7.26
C SER A 156 9.70 -11.91 6.68
N THR A 157 10.19 -12.76 7.58
CA THR A 157 10.42 -14.19 7.31
C THR A 157 9.10 -14.78 6.79
N PRO A 158 9.11 -15.64 5.75
CA PRO A 158 7.95 -15.85 4.90
C PRO A 158 6.86 -16.67 5.58
N ALA A 159 5.69 -16.06 5.82
CA ALA A 159 4.43 -16.79 5.95
C ALA A 159 3.26 -15.80 5.85
N THR A 160 2.81 -15.51 4.63
CA THR A 160 1.38 -15.35 4.30
C THR A 160 1.28 -15.35 2.78
N ALA A 161 0.54 -16.32 2.25
CA ALA A 161 0.25 -16.46 0.83
C ALA A 161 -0.40 -15.17 0.27
N PRO A 162 -0.16 -14.83 -1.00
CA PRO A 162 -0.79 -13.65 -1.60
C PRO A 162 -2.31 -13.78 -1.53
N VAL A 163 -2.97 -12.76 -0.98
CA VAL A 163 -4.42 -12.59 -1.09
C VAL A 163 -4.73 -12.46 -2.58
N PRO A 164 -5.48 -13.40 -3.19
CA PRO A 164 -5.83 -13.26 -4.59
C PRO A 164 -6.76 -12.06 -4.73
N TRP A 165 -6.37 -11.13 -5.60
CA TRP A 165 -7.25 -10.07 -6.08
C TRP A 165 -8.57 -10.70 -6.57
N PRO A 166 -9.75 -10.13 -6.25
CA PRO A 166 -10.97 -10.59 -6.86
C PRO A 166 -10.94 -10.19 -8.35
N THR A 167 -10.50 -11.13 -9.19
CA THR A 167 -10.77 -11.09 -10.62
C THR A 167 -12.27 -11.12 -10.79
N ARG A 168 -12.87 -9.98 -11.13
CA ARG A 168 -14.24 -9.96 -11.63
C ARG A 168 -14.24 -10.83 -12.90
N PRO A 169 -14.92 -11.99 -12.94
CA PRO A 169 -14.92 -12.80 -14.15
C PRO A 169 -15.68 -12.02 -15.21
N ARG A 170 -14.96 -11.66 -16.28
CA ARG A 170 -15.51 -11.06 -17.48
C ARG A 170 -16.26 -12.16 -18.23
N SER A 171 -17.55 -12.33 -17.94
CA SER A 171 -18.43 -13.18 -18.74
C SER A 171 -18.72 -12.45 -20.05
N SER A 172 -18.00 -12.81 -21.11
CA SER A 172 -18.41 -12.55 -22.49
C SER A 172 -19.02 -13.83 -23.05
N ALA A 173 -20.34 -13.79 -23.21
CA ALA A 173 -21.22 -14.56 -24.09
C ALA A 173 -20.67 -15.83 -24.78
N ALA A 174 -21.27 -16.98 -24.44
CA ALA A 174 -21.56 -18.05 -25.39
C ALA A 174 -22.88 -18.73 -24.97
N SER A 175 -23.76 -18.93 -25.95
CA SER A 175 -25.15 -19.41 -25.91
C SER A 175 -25.48 -20.62 -25.02
N PRO A 176 -26.75 -20.81 -24.59
CA PRO A 176 -27.16 -21.95 -23.79
C PRO A 176 -27.35 -23.20 -24.65
N PRO A 177 -26.85 -24.39 -24.23
CA PRO A 177 -27.32 -25.66 -24.77
C PRO A 177 -28.51 -26.22 -23.97
N PRO A 178 -29.34 -27.09 -24.58
CA PRO A 178 -30.72 -27.35 -24.20
C PRO A 178 -30.90 -28.30 -23.01
N ALA A 179 -32.05 -28.16 -22.34
CA ALA A 179 -32.49 -28.99 -21.21
C ALA A 179 -32.65 -30.47 -21.60
N PRO A 180 -32.17 -31.43 -20.77
CA PRO A 180 -32.51 -32.83 -20.94
C PRO A 180 -33.83 -33.19 -20.26
N SER A 181 -34.69 -33.79 -21.08
CA SER A 181 -35.97 -34.43 -20.82
C SER A 181 -35.96 -35.52 -19.74
N ARG A 182 -37.02 -35.51 -18.92
CA ARG A 182 -37.52 -36.61 -18.08
C ARG A 182 -37.88 -37.84 -18.93
N PRO A 183 -37.73 -39.09 -18.45
CA PRO A 183 -38.92 -39.94 -18.18
C PRO A 183 -38.70 -40.93 -16.99
N PRO A 184 -39.55 -41.95 -16.73
CA PRO A 184 -40.60 -42.02 -15.70
C PRO A 184 -40.28 -43.02 -14.56
N PRO A 185 -41.17 -43.22 -13.56
CA PRO A 185 -40.81 -43.86 -12.29
C PRO A 185 -41.02 -45.39 -12.31
N SER A 186 -40.26 -46.09 -11.48
CA SER A 186 -40.55 -47.48 -11.08
C SER A 186 -40.30 -47.67 -9.59
N THR A 187 -41.40 -47.95 -8.91
CA THR A 187 -41.60 -48.65 -7.64
C THR A 187 -40.62 -49.80 -7.38
N ASP A 188 -40.16 -49.96 -6.14
CA ASP A 188 -40.67 -50.96 -5.18
C ASP A 188 -39.86 -50.93 -3.86
N GLY A 189 -40.49 -51.35 -2.75
CA GLY A 189 -39.77 -51.97 -1.62
C GLY A 189 -39.63 -51.21 -0.29
N SER A 190 -40.72 -51.01 0.44
CA SER A 190 -40.78 -50.80 1.91
C SER A 190 -40.28 -52.03 2.70
N PRO A 191 -40.36 -52.11 4.05
CA PRO A 191 -40.06 -51.16 5.14
C PRO A 191 -39.18 -51.80 6.26
N THR A 192 -38.66 -51.02 7.22
CA THR A 192 -38.50 -51.55 8.60
C THR A 192 -38.42 -50.44 9.66
N ARG A 193 -39.33 -50.56 10.64
CA ARG A 193 -39.28 -50.31 12.11
C ARG A 193 -38.13 -49.44 12.68
N SER A 194 -38.26 -48.69 13.79
CA SER A 194 -39.31 -48.43 14.78
C SER A 194 -38.75 -47.49 15.88
N TYR A 195 -39.65 -46.98 16.73
CA TYR A 195 -39.49 -46.35 18.07
C TYR A 195 -39.43 -44.82 18.14
N GLY A 196 -40.52 -44.23 18.67
CA GLY A 196 -40.57 -42.89 19.33
C GLY A 196 -40.34 -43.03 20.84
N PRO A 197 -41.02 -42.28 21.74
CA PRO A 197 -41.60 -40.93 21.66
C PRO A 197 -41.21 -40.03 22.88
N ALA A 198 -41.45 -38.71 22.82
CA ALA A 198 -41.72 -37.77 23.95
C ALA A 198 -41.86 -36.36 23.34
N ASP A 199 -43.04 -35.78 23.16
CA ASP A 199 -44.00 -35.19 24.11
C ASP A 199 -43.47 -34.04 25.01
N ARG A 200 -44.27 -32.96 25.03
CA ARG A 200 -44.29 -31.77 25.93
C ARG A 200 -43.14 -30.75 25.82
N ALA A 201 -43.37 -29.43 25.90
CA ALA A 201 -44.56 -28.62 26.16
C ALA A 201 -44.26 -27.13 25.89
N ARG A 202 -45.34 -26.40 25.55
CA ARG A 202 -45.74 -25.04 25.98
C ARG A 202 -44.63 -24.07 26.48
N ARG A 203 -44.68 -22.83 25.99
CA ARG A 203 -45.45 -21.71 26.57
C ARG A 203 -45.18 -20.42 25.78
N ARG A 204 -46.23 -19.85 25.21
CA ARG A 204 -46.53 -18.42 25.37
C ARG A 204 -47.27 -18.26 26.69
#